data_AF-A0A6P7Z674-F1
#
_entry.id   AF-A0A6P7Z674-F1
#
_cell.length_a   1.000
_cell.length_b   1.000
_cell.length_c   1.000
_cell.angle_alpha   90.00
_cell.angle_beta   90.00
_cell.angle_gamma   90.00
#
_symmetry.space_group_name_H-M   'P 1'
#
loop_
_entity.id
_entity.type
_entity.pdbx_description
1 polymer ?
#
loop_
_entity_poly.entity_id
_entity_poly.type
_entity_poly.pdbx_seq_one_letter_code
_entity_poly.pdbx_strand_id
1 'polypeptide(L)'
;MALQLLDHRVRVTSIEKSGLWLYTHPLIKLLFLRQRSRCKFFSLTETPEDYTVMVDEEGFKELLPSDCLQVADATWLVLSVLSNGCSSNSAQTVGVTKIAKSVIAPLAENNVSVLMLSTYQTDFILVREQDLSVVIYTLAAEFNIYKEVNGELVRVNHDDASNGFLKSKHGSPTVHPVQIPRNKFCILTLDPDTLPAIATTLIEVLFYSHNTPKDGHDRNSIQFFAFSLIEGYISIVMDTETQKKFPSDLLLTSSSEELWHMVRIGGQPLGFDECGIVAQIAEPLATEDISAYYISTFNFDHALLFLFKQETTFFIALPPKTNIVSHDGG
;
A
#
# COMPACT_ATOMS: atom_id res chain seq x y z
N MET A 1 18.80 -13.40 0.65
CA MET A 1 18.32 -12.27 -0.19
C MET A 1 18.86 -10.96 0.40
N ALA A 2 18.57 -9.79 -0.18
CA ALA A 2 18.96 -8.52 0.40
C ALA A 2 17.71 -7.70 0.76
N LEU A 3 17.74 -7.05 1.93
CA LEU A 3 16.70 -6.14 2.39
C LEU A 3 17.32 -4.75 2.49
N GLN A 4 16.66 -3.75 1.92
CA GLN A 4 17.10 -2.37 2.00
C GLN A 4 16.16 -1.58 2.92
N LEU A 5 16.74 -0.93 3.92
CA LEU A 5 16.12 0.13 4.69
C LEU A 5 16.37 1.45 3.96
N LEU A 6 15.31 2.01 3.39
CA LEU A 6 15.38 3.26 2.64
C LEU A 6 15.53 4.45 3.58
N ASP A 7 16.16 5.53 3.12
CA ASP A 7 16.34 6.77 3.89
C ASP A 7 15.07 7.65 3.86
N HIS A 8 13.92 7.05 4.19
CA HIS A 8 12.62 7.73 4.30
C HIS A 8 12.04 7.54 5.70
N ARG A 9 11.75 8.65 6.37
CA ARG A 9 10.95 8.71 7.60
C ARG A 9 9.56 9.22 7.24
N VAL A 10 8.57 8.34 7.31
CA VAL A 10 7.23 8.54 6.75
C VAL A 10 6.20 8.80 7.84
N ARG A 11 5.31 9.76 7.60
CA ARG A 11 4.09 10.01 8.37
C ARG A 11 2.90 9.48 7.60
N VAL A 12 1.96 8.87 8.33
CA VAL A 12 0.71 8.35 7.77
C VAL A 12 -0.43 9.22 8.27
N THR A 13 -1.21 9.78 7.36
CA THR A 13 -2.29 10.70 7.68
C THR A 13 -3.57 10.32 6.96
N SER A 14 -4.70 10.81 7.46
CA SER A 14 -6.01 10.73 6.80
C SER A 14 -6.62 12.12 6.75
N ILE A 15 -7.01 12.54 5.54
CA ILE A 15 -7.75 13.79 5.31
C ILE A 15 -9.21 13.41 5.07
N GLU A 16 -10.11 13.93 5.91
CA GLU A 16 -11.55 13.77 5.71
C GLU A 16 -12.01 14.38 4.39
N LYS A 17 -12.94 13.72 3.69
CA LYS A 17 -13.46 14.22 2.39
C LYS A 17 -14.05 15.63 2.46
N SER A 18 -14.76 15.93 3.54
CA SER A 18 -15.33 17.26 3.81
C SER A 18 -14.28 18.36 3.96
N GLY A 19 -13.06 17.99 4.38
CA GLY A 19 -11.92 18.89 4.60
C GLY A 19 -10.92 18.93 3.45
N LEU A 20 -11.11 18.15 2.38
CA LEU A 20 -10.14 18.04 1.27
C LEU A 20 -9.75 19.39 0.67
N TRP A 21 -10.69 20.33 0.60
CA TRP A 21 -10.48 21.67 0.04
C TRP A 21 -9.39 22.47 0.80
N LEU A 22 -9.22 22.23 2.11
CA LEU A 22 -8.14 22.84 2.91
C LEU A 22 -6.76 22.37 2.46
N TYR A 23 -6.68 21.13 1.95
CA TYR A 23 -5.45 20.45 1.57
C TYR A 23 -5.19 20.46 0.07
N THR A 24 -6.07 21.05 -0.75
CA THR A 24 -5.85 21.11 -2.21
C THR A 24 -4.52 21.78 -2.55
N HIS A 25 -4.21 22.93 -1.94
CA HIS A 25 -2.94 23.62 -2.23
C HIS A 25 -1.69 22.76 -1.93
N PRO A 26 -1.49 22.20 -0.72
CA PRO A 26 -0.34 21.36 -0.46
C PRO A 26 -0.34 20.06 -1.27
N LEU A 27 -1.49 19.42 -1.50
CA LEU A 27 -1.56 18.20 -2.31
C LEU A 27 -1.19 18.46 -3.78
N ILE A 28 -1.65 19.56 -4.38
CA ILE A 28 -1.24 19.97 -5.74
C ILE A 28 0.26 20.21 -5.81
N LYS A 29 0.85 20.84 -4.76
CA LYS A 29 2.29 21.06 -4.69
C LYS A 29 3.04 19.72 -4.68
N LEU A 30 2.61 18.77 -3.86
CA LEU A 30 3.25 17.45 -3.73
C LEU A 30 3.06 16.58 -4.99
N LEU A 31 1.89 16.65 -5.63
CA LEU A 31 1.58 15.92 -6.87
C LEU A 31 2.41 16.42 -8.06
N PHE A 32 2.43 17.74 -8.30
CA PHE A 32 2.86 18.29 -9.59
C PHE A 32 4.11 19.17 -9.52
N LEU A 33 4.43 19.73 -8.36
CA LEU A 33 5.45 20.77 -8.24
C LEU A 33 6.69 20.26 -7.51
N ARG A 34 7.32 19.21 -8.05
CA ARG A 34 8.50 18.54 -7.45
C ARG A 34 9.62 19.52 -7.05
N GLN A 35 9.83 20.59 -7.81
CA GLN A 35 10.86 21.60 -7.52
C GLN A 35 10.50 22.56 -6.36
N ARG A 36 9.29 22.46 -5.82
CA ARG A 36 8.76 23.31 -4.73
C ARG A 36 8.75 22.61 -3.38
N SER A 37 9.10 21.33 -3.32
CA SER A 37 9.24 20.56 -2.09
C SER A 37 10.50 19.68 -2.16
N ARG A 38 11.02 19.28 -0.99
CA ARG A 38 12.10 18.29 -0.90
C ARG A 38 11.57 16.86 -0.70
N CYS A 39 10.24 16.69 -0.72
CA CYS A 39 9.58 15.40 -0.62
C CYS A 39 10.05 14.44 -1.73
N LYS A 40 10.44 13.24 -1.32
CA LYS A 40 10.85 12.11 -2.14
C LYS A 40 9.95 10.90 -1.96
N PHE A 41 9.16 10.84 -0.90
CA PHE A 41 8.18 9.79 -0.67
C PHE A 41 6.79 10.41 -0.50
N PHE A 42 5.94 10.28 -1.51
CA PHE A 42 4.56 10.74 -1.47
C PHE A 42 3.61 9.68 -2.05
N SER A 43 2.60 9.29 -1.27
CA SER A 43 1.50 8.45 -1.71
C SER A 43 0.19 9.04 -1.22
N LEU A 44 -0.79 9.12 -2.10
CA LEU A 44 -2.15 9.60 -1.86
C LEU A 44 -3.12 8.52 -2.34
N THR A 45 -3.91 7.98 -1.42
CA THR A 45 -4.93 6.98 -1.71
C THR A 45 -6.29 7.51 -1.30
N GLU A 46 -7.14 7.73 -2.28
CA GLU A 46 -8.55 8.05 -2.10
C GLU A 46 -9.36 6.77 -1.84
N THR A 47 -10.16 6.77 -0.78
CA THR A 47 -11.10 5.71 -0.40
C THR A 47 -12.52 6.29 -0.35
N PRO A 48 -13.59 5.51 -0.07
CA PRO A 48 -14.90 6.08 0.22
C PRO A 48 -14.90 6.97 1.47
N GLU A 49 -14.05 6.67 2.45
CA GLU A 49 -14.04 7.32 3.76
C GLU A 49 -13.17 8.58 3.79
N ASP A 50 -12.00 8.55 3.14
CA ASP A 50 -10.95 9.55 3.32
C ASP A 50 -9.94 9.62 2.16
N TYR A 51 -8.92 10.45 2.36
CA TYR A 51 -7.66 10.41 1.64
C TYR A 51 -6.55 10.04 2.59
N THR A 52 -6.02 8.84 2.43
CA THR A 52 -4.81 8.44 3.14
C THR A 52 -3.60 9.04 2.45
N VAL A 53 -2.74 9.71 3.21
CA VAL A 53 -1.46 10.22 2.72
C VAL A 53 -0.33 9.54 3.47
N MET A 54 0.56 8.87 2.75
CA MET A 54 1.86 8.42 3.29
C MET A 54 2.92 9.32 2.71
N VAL A 55 3.56 10.13 3.55
CA VAL A 55 4.49 11.17 3.08
C VAL A 55 5.71 11.27 3.98
N ASP A 56 6.89 11.53 3.42
CA ASP A 56 8.09 11.77 4.22
C ASP A 56 7.99 13.05 5.09
N GLU A 57 8.92 13.23 6.02
CA GLU A 57 8.98 14.39 6.92
C GLU A 57 9.05 15.74 6.18
N GLU A 58 9.64 15.82 4.98
CA GLU A 58 9.71 17.07 4.22
C GLU A 58 8.36 17.41 3.60
N GLY A 59 7.65 16.42 3.02
CA GLY A 59 6.30 16.62 2.51
C GLY A 59 5.26 16.81 3.61
N PHE A 60 5.42 16.15 4.77
CA PHE A 60 4.53 16.30 5.92
C PHE A 60 4.48 17.75 6.44
N LYS A 61 5.57 18.52 6.33
CA LYS A 61 5.61 19.95 6.70
C LYS A 61 4.63 20.82 5.91
N GLU A 62 4.19 20.35 4.74
CA GLU A 62 3.20 21.05 3.90
C GLU A 62 1.75 20.82 4.39
N LEU A 63 1.51 19.78 5.20
CA LEU A 63 0.19 19.43 5.72
C LEU A 63 -0.02 20.09 7.09
N LEU A 64 -0.65 21.27 7.09
CA LEU A 64 -0.96 22.00 8.32
C LEU A 64 -2.02 21.26 9.14
N PRO A 65 -1.89 21.18 10.48
CA PRO A 65 -2.91 20.56 11.32
C PRO A 65 -4.28 21.24 11.18
N SER A 66 -5.33 20.43 11.12
CA SER A 66 -6.73 20.87 11.22
C SER A 66 -7.60 19.75 11.78
N ASP A 67 -8.85 20.06 12.11
CA ASP A 67 -9.83 19.07 12.60
C ASP A 67 -10.14 17.96 11.57
N CYS A 68 -9.84 18.20 10.29
CA CYS A 68 -10.07 17.25 9.21
C CYS A 68 -8.84 16.39 8.88
N LEU A 69 -7.73 16.53 9.62
CA LEU A 69 -6.50 15.77 9.42
C LEU A 69 -6.18 14.92 10.64
N GLN A 70 -6.25 13.61 10.45
CA GLN A 70 -5.79 12.64 11.41
C GLN A 70 -4.35 12.22 11.07
N VAL A 71 -3.52 12.02 12.07
CA VAL A 71 -2.12 11.66 11.89
C VAL A 71 -1.82 10.48 12.80
N ALA A 72 -1.24 9.42 12.25
CA ALA A 72 -0.76 8.30 13.05
C ALA A 72 0.39 8.77 13.95
N ASP A 73 0.40 8.29 15.20
CA ASP A 73 1.37 8.71 16.22
C ASP A 73 2.81 8.37 15.83
N ALA A 74 3.01 7.20 15.24
CA ALA A 74 4.33 6.70 14.88
C ALA A 74 4.92 7.38 13.64
N THR A 75 6.25 7.44 13.62
CA THR A 75 7.02 7.61 12.38
C THR A 75 7.38 6.23 11.84
N TRP A 76 7.24 6.06 10.53
CA TRP A 76 7.40 4.79 9.85
C TRP A 76 8.65 4.79 8.99
N LEU A 77 9.42 3.72 9.05
CA LEU A 77 10.57 3.45 8.21
C LEU A 77 10.16 2.53 7.06
N VAL A 78 10.81 2.69 5.92
CA VAL A 78 10.45 1.96 4.70
C VAL A 78 11.47 0.88 4.39
N LEU A 79 11.00 -0.35 4.28
CA LEU A 79 11.78 -1.50 3.83
C LEU A 79 11.41 -1.86 2.39
N SER A 80 12.41 -2.27 1.61
CA SER A 80 12.23 -2.85 0.28
C SER A 80 13.06 -4.12 0.14
N VAL A 81 12.46 -5.17 -0.43
CA VAL A 81 13.15 -6.44 -0.68
C VAL A 81 13.81 -6.38 -2.06
N LEU A 82 15.13 -6.42 -2.08
CA LEU A 82 15.91 -6.52 -3.31
C LEU A 82 15.91 -7.98 -3.77
N SER A 83 15.05 -8.28 -4.74
CA SER A 83 15.08 -9.58 -5.42
C SER A 83 16.24 -9.62 -6.41
N ASN A 84 17.35 -10.25 -6.03
CA ASN A 84 18.38 -10.64 -7.00
C ASN A 84 17.76 -11.65 -7.96
N GLY A 85 17.44 -11.22 -9.18
CA GLY A 85 16.87 -12.07 -10.21
C GLY A 85 17.81 -13.24 -10.54
N CYS A 86 17.57 -14.40 -9.93
CA CYS A 86 18.20 -15.64 -10.33
C CYS A 86 17.37 -16.85 -9.90
N SER A 87 16.28 -17.09 -10.62
CA SER A 87 15.72 -18.42 -10.82
C SER A 87 14.84 -18.42 -12.07
N SER A 88 15.47 -18.68 -13.21
CA SER A 88 14.80 -19.13 -14.42
C SER A 88 14.04 -20.43 -14.12
N ASN A 89 12.77 -20.48 -14.56
CA ASN A 89 11.85 -21.64 -14.62
C ASN A 89 10.85 -21.82 -13.46
N SER A 90 9.86 -20.93 -13.39
CA SER A 90 8.41 -21.22 -13.22
C SER A 90 7.68 -19.88 -13.09
N ALA A 91 6.36 -19.82 -13.29
CA ALA A 91 5.57 -18.63 -13.00
C ALA A 91 5.89 -18.15 -11.57
N GLN A 92 6.51 -16.99 -11.43
CA GLN A 92 6.77 -16.41 -10.11
C GLN A 92 5.62 -15.45 -9.81
N THR A 93 4.86 -15.76 -8.76
CA THR A 93 3.90 -14.87 -8.13
C THR A 93 4.45 -13.46 -8.01
N VAL A 94 3.68 -12.41 -8.30
CA VAL A 94 4.07 -10.99 -8.18
C VAL A 94 3.53 -10.40 -6.88
N GLY A 95 4.22 -9.38 -6.35
CA GLY A 95 3.75 -8.57 -5.24
C GLY A 95 4.05 -9.14 -3.85
N VAL A 96 3.22 -8.77 -2.87
CA VAL A 96 3.36 -9.15 -1.45
C VAL A 96 3.44 -10.66 -1.23
N THR A 97 2.84 -11.44 -2.12
CA THR A 97 2.85 -12.91 -2.08
C THR A 97 4.27 -13.48 -2.06
N LYS A 98 5.22 -12.85 -2.78
CA LYS A 98 6.64 -13.28 -2.82
C LYS A 98 7.32 -13.22 -1.45
N ILE A 99 6.94 -12.23 -0.65
CA ILE A 99 7.58 -11.89 0.63
C ILE A 99 6.76 -12.36 1.83
N ALA A 100 5.63 -13.04 1.60
CA ALA A 100 4.71 -13.49 2.63
C ALA A 100 5.42 -14.34 3.69
N LYS A 101 6.16 -15.37 3.25
CA LYS A 101 6.84 -16.32 4.16
C LYS A 101 8.16 -15.80 4.73
N SER A 102 8.90 -14.98 3.98
CA SER A 102 10.24 -14.55 4.37
C SER A 102 10.26 -13.22 5.14
N VAL A 103 9.22 -12.39 5.01
CA VAL A 103 9.17 -11.07 5.66
C VAL A 103 7.88 -10.87 6.45
N ILE A 104 6.71 -11.00 5.81
CA ILE A 104 5.43 -10.66 6.44
C ILE A 104 5.13 -11.56 7.64
N ALA A 105 5.26 -12.88 7.48
CA ALA A 105 5.00 -13.86 8.53
C ALA A 105 5.98 -13.71 9.72
N PRO A 106 7.31 -13.67 9.52
CA PRO A 106 8.24 -13.47 10.64
C PRO A 106 8.01 -12.17 11.42
N LEU A 107 7.68 -11.06 10.73
CA LEU A 107 7.36 -9.80 11.40
C LEU A 107 6.09 -9.91 12.25
N ALA A 108 5.04 -10.53 11.72
CA ALA A 108 3.80 -10.78 12.45
C ALA A 108 4.01 -11.67 13.68
N GLU A 109 4.77 -12.76 13.56
CA GLU A 109 5.10 -13.68 14.66
C GLU A 109 5.89 -13.00 15.79
N ASN A 110 6.68 -11.97 15.45
CA ASN A 110 7.43 -11.16 16.40
C ASN A 110 6.71 -9.87 16.84
N ASN A 111 5.40 -9.76 16.57
CA ASN A 111 4.54 -8.63 16.94
C ASN A 111 5.02 -7.28 16.40
N VAL A 112 5.55 -7.27 15.18
CA VAL A 112 5.83 -6.03 14.44
C VAL A 112 4.63 -5.72 13.56
N SER A 113 3.94 -4.61 13.85
CA SER A 113 2.87 -4.11 12.99
C SER A 113 3.48 -3.48 11.73
N VAL A 114 2.83 -3.71 10.59
CA VAL A 114 3.31 -3.27 9.28
C VAL A 114 2.19 -2.59 8.51
N LEU A 115 2.55 -1.61 7.69
CA LEU A 115 1.68 -1.09 6.63
C LEU A 115 2.31 -1.45 5.28
N MET A 116 1.49 -1.87 4.34
CA MET A 116 1.94 -2.23 3.00
C MET A 116 1.64 -1.11 2.01
N LEU A 117 2.59 -0.84 1.12
CA LEU A 117 2.37 0.03 -0.03
C LEU A 117 2.99 -0.62 -1.27
N SER A 118 2.21 -1.47 -1.92
CA SER A 118 2.55 -1.97 -3.24
C SER A 118 2.33 -0.90 -4.31
N THR A 119 3.37 -0.68 -5.11
CA THR A 119 3.39 0.22 -6.27
C THR A 119 3.67 -0.59 -7.53
N TYR A 120 3.53 0.04 -8.70
CA TYR A 120 3.90 -0.59 -9.98
C TYR A 120 5.36 -1.08 -9.99
N GLN A 121 6.27 -0.38 -9.30
CA GLN A 121 7.70 -0.69 -9.32
C GLN A 121 8.08 -1.75 -8.29
N THR A 122 7.55 -1.67 -7.06
CA THR A 122 7.95 -2.52 -5.94
C THR A 122 6.94 -2.53 -4.80
N ASP A 123 7.13 -3.44 -3.85
CA ASP A 123 6.37 -3.53 -2.61
C ASP A 123 7.16 -2.89 -1.46
N PHE A 124 6.63 -1.80 -0.92
CA PHE A 124 7.18 -1.17 0.28
C PHE A 124 6.50 -1.73 1.54
N ILE A 125 7.32 -2.00 2.55
CA ILE A 125 6.86 -2.49 3.86
C ILE A 125 7.24 -1.42 4.88
N LEU A 126 6.24 -0.78 5.46
CA LEU A 126 6.44 0.27 6.44
C LEU A 126 6.38 -0.35 7.84
N VAL A 127 7.40 -0.07 8.65
CA VAL A 127 7.51 -0.51 10.06
C VAL A 127 7.71 0.70 10.95
N ARG A 128 7.20 0.67 12.19
CA ARG A 128 7.41 1.80 13.11
C ARG A 128 8.89 1.91 13.47
N GLU A 129 9.40 3.13 13.58
CA GLU A 129 10.81 3.40 13.90
C GLU A 129 11.26 2.73 15.22
N GLN A 130 10.36 2.68 16.21
CA GLN A 130 10.62 2.03 17.49
C GLN A 130 10.78 0.50 17.40
N ASP A 131 10.26 -0.14 16.35
CA ASP A 131 10.30 -1.59 16.14
C ASP A 131 11.52 -2.02 15.30
N LEU A 132 12.37 -1.09 14.86
CA LEU A 132 13.49 -1.35 13.95
C LEU A 132 14.48 -2.41 14.47
N SER A 133 14.76 -2.42 15.77
CA SER A 133 15.66 -3.42 16.38
C SER A 133 15.08 -4.83 16.28
N VAL A 134 13.77 -4.98 16.48
CA VAL A 134 13.05 -6.25 16.31
C VAL A 134 13.08 -6.67 14.85
N VAL A 135 12.81 -5.75 13.93
CA VAL A 135 12.86 -6.01 12.48
C VAL A 135 14.24 -6.53 12.05
N ILE A 136 15.32 -5.85 12.46
CA ILE A 136 16.69 -6.27 12.12
C ILE A 136 16.97 -7.66 12.67
N TYR A 137 16.67 -7.89 13.94
CA TYR A 137 16.89 -9.19 14.58
C TYR A 137 16.09 -10.31 13.89
N THR A 138 14.81 -10.08 13.61
CA THR A 138 13.92 -11.04 12.98
C THR A 138 14.36 -11.41 11.56
N LEU A 139 14.78 -10.43 10.76
CA LEU A 139 15.06 -10.65 9.34
C LEU A 139 16.54 -10.93 9.02
N ALA A 140 17.47 -10.67 9.94
CA ALA A 140 18.91 -10.87 9.72
C ALA A 140 19.31 -12.34 9.48
N ALA A 141 18.47 -13.30 9.90
CA ALA A 141 18.71 -14.72 9.64
C ALA A 141 18.60 -15.08 8.16
N GLU A 142 17.73 -14.39 7.41
CA GLU A 142 17.44 -14.69 5.99
C GLU A 142 17.95 -13.61 5.01
N PHE A 143 18.14 -12.38 5.50
CA PHE A 143 18.48 -11.21 4.70
C PHE A 143 19.80 -10.58 5.13
N ASN A 144 20.61 -10.20 4.14
CA ASN A 144 21.61 -9.16 4.35
C ASN A 144 20.89 -7.82 4.34
N ILE A 145 20.88 -7.14 5.48
CA ILE A 145 20.18 -5.86 5.65
C ILE A 145 21.16 -4.72 5.34
N TYR A 146 20.74 -3.84 4.44
CA TYR A 146 21.47 -2.64 4.05
C TYR A 146 20.66 -1.41 4.41
N LYS A 147 21.33 -0.34 4.83
CA LYS A 147 20.75 0.97 5.03
C LYS A 147 21.46 1.96 4.12
N GLU A 148 20.71 2.86 3.50
CA GLU A 148 21.31 3.98 2.79
C GLU A 148 21.80 5.04 3.78
N VAL A 149 23.09 5.38 3.69
CA VAL A 149 23.73 6.45 4.49
C VAL A 149 24.54 7.30 3.53
N ASN A 150 24.16 8.58 3.37
CA ASN A 150 24.81 9.51 2.44
C ASN A 150 24.83 9.02 0.97
N GLY A 151 23.83 8.27 0.53
CA GLY A 151 23.78 7.71 -0.82
C GLY A 151 24.59 6.43 -1.04
N GLU A 152 25.21 5.87 0.00
CA GLU A 152 25.89 4.57 -0.04
C GLU A 152 25.13 3.52 0.77
N LEU A 153 25.08 2.28 0.25
CA LEU A 153 24.48 1.14 0.94
C LEU A 153 25.47 0.56 1.96
N VAL A 154 25.19 0.79 3.24
CA VAL A 154 25.97 0.28 4.35
C VAL A 154 25.27 -0.94 4.97
N ARG A 155 26.01 -2.03 5.18
CA ARG A 155 25.46 -3.23 5.82
C ARG A 155 25.20 -2.96 7.31
N VAL A 156 24.02 -3.34 7.78
CA VAL A 156 23.64 -3.24 9.19
C VAL A 156 24.21 -4.44 9.95
N ASN A 157 24.93 -4.18 11.05
CA ASN A 157 25.48 -5.24 11.90
C ASN A 157 24.46 -5.68 12.96
N HIS A 158 24.43 -6.98 13.24
CA HIS A 158 23.48 -7.61 14.16
C HIS A 158 23.74 -7.30 15.64
N ASP A 159 24.97 -6.94 16.01
CA ASP A 159 25.40 -6.87 17.42
C ASP A 159 24.81 -5.69 18.21
N ASP A 160 24.33 -4.64 17.52
CA ASP A 160 23.77 -3.43 18.16
C ASP A 160 22.33 -3.60 18.68
N ALA A 161 21.64 -4.72 18.38
CA ALA A 161 20.22 -4.93 18.70
C ALA A 161 19.96 -5.81 19.95
N SER A 162 20.98 -6.15 20.72
CA SER A 162 20.96 -7.27 21.68
C SER A 162 20.45 -6.96 23.11
N ASN A 163 19.60 -5.95 23.32
CA ASN A 163 19.08 -5.66 24.67
C ASN A 163 17.59 -5.28 24.68
N GLY A 164 16.73 -6.24 25.07
CA GLY A 164 15.39 -5.91 25.61
C GLY A 164 14.18 -6.58 24.96
N PHE A 165 14.30 -7.78 24.37
CA PHE A 165 13.13 -8.50 23.84
C PHE A 165 12.18 -8.96 24.95
N LEU A 166 11.24 -8.09 25.33
CA LEU A 166 10.02 -8.50 26.01
C LEU A 166 9.10 -9.15 24.98
N LYS A 167 8.94 -10.47 25.06
CA LYS A 167 7.84 -11.16 24.37
C LYS A 167 6.52 -10.59 24.91
N SER A 168 5.94 -9.64 24.19
CA SER A 168 4.57 -9.17 24.48
C SER A 168 3.60 -10.33 24.29
N LYS A 169 2.52 -10.33 25.08
CA LYS A 169 1.49 -11.36 25.05
C LYS A 169 0.81 -11.37 23.69
N HIS A 170 0.80 -12.54 23.05
CA HIS A 170 0.00 -12.84 21.86
C HIS A 170 -1.46 -12.40 22.09
N GLY A 171 -1.90 -11.33 21.43
CA GLY A 171 -3.31 -11.17 21.13
C GLY A 171 -3.69 -12.27 20.16
N SER A 172 -4.82 -12.95 20.37
CA SER A 172 -5.32 -13.89 19.37
C SER A 172 -5.58 -13.14 18.07
N PRO A 173 -5.08 -13.60 16.91
CA PRO A 173 -5.32 -12.92 15.64
C PRO A 173 -6.83 -12.76 15.41
N THR A 174 -7.29 -11.53 15.20
CA THR A 174 -8.68 -11.28 14.86
C THR A 174 -8.83 -11.56 13.37
N VAL A 175 -9.76 -12.45 13.00
CA VAL A 175 -10.07 -12.65 11.58
C VAL A 175 -10.96 -11.50 11.12
N HIS A 176 -10.44 -10.68 10.22
CA HIS A 176 -11.14 -9.52 9.72
C HIS A 176 -12.12 -9.89 8.60
N PRO A 177 -13.33 -9.32 8.56
CA PRO A 177 -14.24 -9.55 7.44
C PRO A 177 -13.68 -8.91 6.17
N VAL A 178 -14.07 -9.47 5.03
CA VAL A 178 -13.65 -8.99 3.71
C VAL A 178 -14.82 -8.61 2.83
N GLN A 179 -14.60 -7.63 1.96
CA GLN A 179 -15.54 -7.17 0.93
C GLN A 179 -14.87 -7.20 -0.44
N ILE A 180 -15.57 -7.73 -1.44
CA ILE A 180 -15.08 -7.85 -2.82
C ILE A 180 -15.91 -6.92 -3.71
N PRO A 181 -15.47 -5.69 -3.97
CA PRO A 181 -16.13 -4.81 -4.92
C PRO A 181 -15.98 -5.33 -6.36
N ARG A 182 -16.95 -5.01 -7.22
CA ARG A 182 -16.98 -5.46 -8.64
C ARG A 182 -16.02 -4.70 -9.55
N ASN A 183 -15.39 -3.64 -9.07
CA ASN A 183 -14.44 -2.86 -9.85
C ASN A 183 -13.35 -3.76 -10.42
N LYS A 184 -12.96 -3.46 -11.65
CA LYS A 184 -11.73 -3.98 -12.25
C LYS A 184 -10.70 -2.88 -12.18
N PHE A 185 -9.57 -3.16 -11.55
CA PHE A 185 -8.49 -2.21 -11.36
C PHE A 185 -7.36 -2.47 -12.35
N CYS A 186 -6.69 -1.39 -12.72
CA CYS A 186 -5.44 -1.41 -13.46
C CYS A 186 -4.34 -0.79 -12.57
N ILE A 187 -3.13 -1.32 -12.71
CA ILE A 187 -1.94 -0.81 -12.02
C ILE A 187 -1.03 -0.27 -13.11
N LEU A 188 -0.75 1.03 -13.03
CA LEU A 188 -0.19 1.82 -14.11
C LEU A 188 1.05 2.57 -13.61
N THR A 189 1.89 2.94 -14.57
CA THR A 189 3.01 3.88 -14.39
C THR A 189 2.91 4.98 -15.44
N LEU A 190 3.65 6.06 -15.22
CA LEU A 190 3.71 7.22 -16.11
C LEU A 190 5.13 7.77 -16.11
N ASP A 191 5.60 8.21 -17.28
CA ASP A 191 6.82 9.01 -17.35
C ASP A 191 6.60 10.34 -16.59
N PRO A 192 7.41 10.67 -15.56
CA PRO A 192 7.27 11.91 -14.81
C PRO A 192 7.23 13.18 -15.66
N ASP A 193 7.92 13.20 -16.81
CA ASP A 193 7.93 14.35 -17.71
C ASP A 193 6.59 14.56 -18.43
N THR A 194 5.76 13.50 -18.50
CA THR A 194 4.41 13.52 -19.09
C THR A 194 3.30 13.76 -18.07
N LEU A 195 3.59 13.77 -16.77
CA LEU A 195 2.62 14.07 -15.71
C LEU A 195 1.85 15.38 -15.92
N PRO A 196 2.46 16.49 -16.38
CA PRO A 196 1.73 17.71 -16.68
C PRO A 196 0.61 17.54 -17.71
N ALA A 197 0.76 16.60 -18.67
CA ALA A 197 -0.23 16.37 -19.73
C ALA A 197 -1.52 15.73 -19.21
N ILE A 198 -1.48 15.03 -18.07
CA ILE A 198 -2.66 14.44 -17.43
C ILE A 198 -3.14 15.22 -16.21
N ALA A 199 -2.49 16.34 -15.86
CA ALA A 199 -2.69 17.02 -14.59
C ALA A 199 -4.14 17.45 -14.37
N THR A 200 -4.80 18.02 -15.38
CA THR A 200 -6.20 18.47 -15.26
C THR A 200 -7.15 17.30 -15.01
N THR A 201 -6.99 16.20 -15.73
CA THR A 201 -7.79 14.98 -15.54
C THR A 201 -7.53 14.36 -14.17
N LEU A 202 -6.26 14.29 -13.76
CA LEU A 202 -5.87 13.77 -12.45
C LEU A 202 -6.47 14.62 -11.33
N ILE A 203 -6.49 15.94 -11.48
CA ILE A 203 -7.10 16.87 -10.52
C ILE A 203 -8.61 16.68 -10.46
N GLU A 204 -9.27 16.55 -11.61
CA GLU A 204 -10.72 16.31 -11.69
C GLU A 204 -11.11 15.00 -10.99
N VAL A 205 -10.35 13.93 -11.24
CA VAL A 205 -10.55 12.63 -10.60
C VAL A 205 -10.34 12.72 -9.10
N LEU A 206 -9.17 13.21 -8.66
CA LEU A 206 -8.81 13.21 -7.26
C LEU A 206 -9.59 14.21 -6.41
N PHE A 207 -10.00 15.37 -6.93
CA PHE A 207 -10.52 16.45 -6.08
C PHE A 207 -11.98 16.81 -6.34
N TYR A 208 -12.55 16.43 -7.49
CA TYR A 208 -13.86 16.93 -7.92
C TYR A 208 -14.88 15.84 -8.27
N SER A 209 -14.50 14.56 -8.29
CA SER A 209 -15.38 13.46 -8.72
C SER A 209 -16.34 12.90 -7.65
N HIS A 210 -16.36 13.47 -6.44
CA HIS A 210 -17.14 12.97 -5.27
C HIS A 210 -18.65 13.10 -5.37
N ASN A 211 -19.14 13.91 -6.31
CA ASN A 211 -20.49 14.47 -6.24
C ASN A 211 -21.47 13.92 -7.28
N THR A 212 -21.15 12.84 -7.98
CA THR A 212 -22.16 12.17 -8.80
C THR A 212 -22.95 11.19 -7.91
N PRO A 213 -24.18 11.50 -7.48
CA PRO A 213 -25.06 10.48 -6.93
C PRO A 213 -25.12 9.34 -7.95
N LYS A 214 -24.72 8.13 -7.54
CA LYS A 214 -24.87 6.94 -8.36
C LYS A 214 -26.37 6.69 -8.53
N ASP A 215 -26.99 7.33 -9.51
CA ASP A 215 -28.33 6.99 -9.98
C ASP A 215 -28.27 5.55 -10.48
N GLY A 216 -28.73 4.62 -9.64
CA GLY A 216 -29.02 3.23 -9.99
C GLY A 216 -27.85 2.32 -10.45
N HIS A 217 -26.65 2.85 -10.72
CA HIS A 217 -25.55 2.06 -11.29
C HIS A 217 -24.59 1.53 -10.23
N ASP A 218 -24.76 0.23 -9.96
CA ASP A 218 -23.84 -0.71 -9.31
C ASP A 218 -23.42 -0.36 -7.88
N ARG A 219 -24.34 -0.60 -6.93
CA ARG A 219 -24.12 -0.59 -5.47
C ARG A 219 -22.91 -1.42 -5.00
N ASN A 220 -22.35 -2.26 -5.86
CA ASN A 220 -21.25 -3.15 -5.55
C ASN A 220 -19.87 -2.61 -6.00
N SER A 221 -19.78 -1.36 -6.46
CA SER A 221 -18.52 -0.70 -6.82
C SER A 221 -18.01 0.25 -5.73
N ILE A 222 -16.70 0.23 -5.47
CA ILE A 222 -16.01 1.10 -4.51
C ILE A 222 -15.32 2.27 -5.23
N GLN A 223 -15.22 3.41 -4.54
CA GLN A 223 -14.35 4.52 -4.94
C GLN A 223 -12.96 4.25 -4.39
N PHE A 224 -12.00 4.00 -5.28
CA PHE A 224 -10.62 3.75 -4.90
C PHE A 224 -9.68 4.26 -5.99
N PHE A 225 -8.76 5.14 -5.63
CA PHE A 225 -7.73 5.67 -6.52
C PHE A 225 -6.44 5.88 -5.72
N ALA A 226 -5.34 5.25 -6.12
CA ALA A 226 -4.04 5.44 -5.49
C ALA A 226 -3.08 6.10 -6.47
N PHE A 227 -2.38 7.13 -6.01
CA PHE A 227 -1.27 7.76 -6.72
C PHE A 227 -0.07 7.80 -5.80
N SER A 228 1.09 7.39 -6.30
CA SER A 228 2.35 7.57 -5.59
C SER A 228 3.41 8.17 -6.51
N LEU A 229 4.23 9.02 -5.92
CA LEU A 229 5.44 9.60 -6.49
C LEU A 229 6.57 9.36 -5.50
N ILE A 230 7.32 8.27 -5.70
CA ILE A 230 8.36 7.81 -4.78
C ILE A 230 9.69 7.75 -5.55
N GLU A 231 10.69 8.48 -5.06
CA GLU A 231 12.07 8.55 -5.59
C GLU A 231 12.22 8.92 -7.07
N GLY A 232 11.17 9.43 -7.73
CA GLY A 232 11.23 9.59 -9.19
C GLY A 232 10.04 8.98 -9.88
N TYR A 233 9.60 7.84 -9.37
CA TYR A 233 8.71 6.92 -10.05
C TYR A 233 7.26 7.19 -9.69
N ILE A 234 6.41 7.19 -10.72
CA ILE A 234 4.97 7.32 -10.57
C ILE A 234 4.34 5.93 -10.58
N SER A 235 3.41 5.68 -9.68
CA SER A 235 2.51 4.54 -9.77
C SER A 235 1.07 4.99 -9.52
N ILE A 236 0.15 4.47 -10.32
CA ILE A 236 -1.26 4.80 -10.24
C ILE A 236 -2.08 3.50 -10.22
N VAL A 237 -3.01 3.39 -9.28
CA VAL A 237 -4.04 2.35 -9.26
C VAL A 237 -5.39 3.02 -9.42
N MET A 238 -6.14 2.63 -10.44
CA MET A 238 -7.48 3.15 -10.70
C MET A 238 -8.37 2.09 -11.35
N ASP A 239 -9.69 2.28 -11.29
CA ASP A 239 -10.61 1.40 -11.98
C ASP A 239 -10.64 1.66 -13.51
N THR A 240 -11.06 0.66 -14.27
CA THR A 240 -11.09 0.73 -15.75
C THR A 240 -12.03 1.79 -16.31
N GLU A 241 -13.08 2.21 -15.58
CA GLU A 241 -13.97 3.28 -16.04
C GLU A 241 -13.31 4.65 -15.85
N THR A 242 -12.59 4.84 -14.74
CA THR A 242 -11.77 6.03 -14.51
C THR A 242 -10.63 6.14 -15.50
N GLN A 243 -9.97 5.02 -15.85
CA GLN A 243 -8.88 4.99 -16.84
C GLN A 243 -9.30 5.58 -18.20
N LYS A 244 -10.56 5.37 -18.63
CA LYS A 244 -11.07 5.91 -19.92
C LYS A 244 -11.09 7.44 -19.99
N LYS A 245 -11.00 8.13 -18.84
CA LYS A 245 -10.92 9.60 -18.79
C LYS A 245 -9.52 10.13 -19.13
N PHE A 246 -8.50 9.27 -19.06
CA PHE A 246 -7.12 9.65 -19.32
C PHE A 246 -6.71 9.37 -20.77
N PRO A 247 -5.72 10.12 -21.32
CA PRO A 247 -5.11 9.80 -22.61
C PRO A 247 -4.47 8.41 -22.59
N SER A 248 -4.90 7.52 -23.48
CA SER A 248 -4.50 6.11 -23.48
C SER A 248 -3.06 5.85 -23.92
N ASP A 249 -2.42 6.82 -24.55
CA ASP A 249 -1.04 6.77 -25.05
C ASP A 249 0.01 7.11 -23.99
N LEU A 250 -0.41 7.72 -22.87
CA LEU A 250 0.51 8.16 -21.81
C LEU A 250 0.63 7.14 -20.67
N LEU A 251 -0.47 6.46 -20.33
CA LEU A 251 -0.50 5.51 -19.21
C LEU A 251 0.08 4.17 -19.62
N LEU A 252 1.14 3.73 -18.92
CA LEU A 252 1.85 2.50 -19.21
C LEU A 252 1.43 1.39 -18.23
N THR A 253 1.31 0.16 -18.73
CA THR A 253 1.01 -1.05 -17.94
C THR A 253 1.90 -2.20 -18.41
N SER A 254 2.14 -3.19 -17.56
CA SER A 254 2.95 -4.37 -17.88
C SER A 254 2.28 -5.30 -18.88
N SER A 255 0.94 -5.31 -18.94
CA SER A 255 0.15 -6.14 -19.83
C SER A 255 -1.20 -5.48 -20.11
N SER A 256 -1.61 -5.46 -21.38
CA SER A 256 -2.85 -4.82 -21.84
C SER A 256 -4.13 -5.53 -21.39
N GLU A 257 -4.03 -6.75 -20.85
CA GLU A 257 -5.17 -7.56 -20.40
C GLU A 257 -5.16 -7.84 -18.88
N GLU A 258 -4.16 -7.36 -18.14
CA GLU A 258 -4.07 -7.59 -16.70
C GLU A 258 -5.04 -6.69 -15.92
N LEU A 259 -6.14 -7.29 -15.47
CA LEU A 259 -7.11 -6.65 -14.59
C LEU A 259 -7.07 -7.27 -13.20
N TRP A 260 -7.15 -6.41 -12.20
CA TRP A 260 -7.02 -6.76 -10.80
C TRP A 260 -8.35 -6.62 -10.08
N HIS A 261 -8.68 -7.58 -9.22
CA HIS A 261 -9.87 -7.52 -8.38
C HIS A 261 -9.47 -7.19 -6.95
N MET A 262 -10.19 -6.27 -6.34
CA MET A 262 -9.91 -5.85 -4.98
C MET A 262 -10.60 -6.77 -3.97
N VAL A 263 -9.89 -7.03 -2.89
CA VAL A 263 -10.41 -7.54 -1.62
C VAL A 263 -10.10 -6.46 -0.60
N ARG A 264 -11.14 -5.81 -0.09
CA ARG A 264 -11.05 -4.87 1.03
C ARG A 264 -11.13 -5.65 2.33
N ILE A 265 -10.22 -5.38 3.25
CA ILE A 265 -10.07 -6.09 4.53
C ILE A 265 -10.36 -5.13 5.68
N GLY A 266 -11.18 -5.59 6.62
CA GLY A 266 -11.59 -4.85 7.82
C GLY A 266 -13.06 -4.45 7.79
N GLY A 267 -13.78 -4.72 8.89
CA GLY A 267 -15.17 -4.30 9.07
C GLY A 267 -15.32 -3.01 9.87
N GLN A 268 -14.22 -2.57 10.49
CA GLN A 268 -14.02 -1.35 11.26
C GLN A 268 -12.58 -0.89 11.01
N PRO A 269 -12.22 0.37 11.34
CA PRO A 269 -10.84 0.82 11.25
C PRO A 269 -9.87 -0.12 11.97
N LEU A 270 -8.86 -0.60 11.24
CA LEU A 270 -7.88 -1.59 11.72
C LEU A 270 -6.90 -1.01 12.75
N GLY A 271 -6.65 0.29 12.68
CA GLY A 271 -5.61 0.95 13.47
C GLY A 271 -4.20 0.53 13.04
N PHE A 272 -3.21 0.80 13.90
CA PHE A 272 -1.78 0.68 13.58
C PHE A 272 -0.99 -0.23 14.53
N ASP A 273 -1.68 -0.90 15.46
CA ASP A 273 -1.06 -1.74 16.49
C ASP A 273 -1.28 -3.23 16.25
N GLU A 274 -2.38 -3.60 15.57
CA GLU A 274 -2.66 -5.00 15.28
C GLU A 274 -1.60 -5.55 14.31
N CYS A 275 -1.16 -6.77 14.59
CA CYS A 275 -0.15 -7.49 13.82
C CYS A 275 -0.78 -8.68 13.11
N GLY A 276 -0.19 -9.10 11.98
CA GLY A 276 -0.63 -10.30 11.27
C GLY A 276 -1.83 -10.13 10.33
N ILE A 277 -2.39 -8.92 10.20
CA ILE A 277 -3.48 -8.64 9.25
C ILE A 277 -3.03 -8.92 7.82
N VAL A 278 -1.83 -8.46 7.44
CA VAL A 278 -1.27 -8.72 6.11
C VAL A 278 -0.92 -10.20 5.95
N ALA A 279 -0.36 -10.84 7.00
CA ALA A 279 0.02 -12.24 6.98
C ALA A 279 -1.18 -13.17 6.72
N GLN A 280 -2.33 -12.90 7.37
CA GLN A 280 -3.55 -13.70 7.23
C GLN A 280 -4.09 -13.73 5.78
N ILE A 281 -3.74 -12.73 4.97
CA ILE A 281 -4.12 -12.63 3.56
C ILE A 281 -3.00 -13.11 2.65
N ALA A 282 -1.76 -12.69 2.88
CA ALA A 282 -0.64 -12.97 2.00
C ALA A 282 -0.17 -14.44 2.07
N GLU A 283 -0.21 -15.08 3.25
CA GLU A 283 0.25 -16.48 3.39
C GLU A 283 -0.62 -17.49 2.63
N PRO A 284 -1.97 -17.44 2.70
CA PRO A 284 -2.77 -18.36 1.92
C PRO A 284 -2.67 -18.09 0.42
N LEU A 285 -2.60 -16.83 0.01
CA LEU A 285 -2.36 -16.47 -1.40
C LEU A 285 -1.00 -17.01 -1.88
N ALA A 286 0.03 -16.99 -1.04
CA ALA A 286 1.34 -17.56 -1.34
C ALA A 286 1.34 -19.09 -1.39
N THR A 287 0.44 -19.74 -0.67
CA THR A 287 0.27 -21.18 -0.72
C THR A 287 -0.38 -21.62 -2.03
N GLU A 288 -1.29 -20.80 -2.56
CA GLU A 288 -2.00 -21.03 -3.83
C GLU A 288 -1.32 -20.37 -5.05
N ASP A 289 -0.12 -19.80 -4.88
CA ASP A 289 0.63 -19.08 -5.93
C ASP A 289 -0.19 -17.98 -6.63
N ILE A 290 -0.98 -17.22 -5.85
CA ILE A 290 -1.79 -16.10 -6.33
C ILE A 290 -1.05 -14.78 -6.14
N SER A 291 -0.82 -14.06 -7.24
CA SER A 291 -0.15 -12.75 -7.22
C SER A 291 -1.07 -11.69 -6.61
N ALA A 292 -0.50 -10.85 -5.74
CA ALA A 292 -1.25 -9.83 -5.04
C ALA A 292 -0.44 -8.55 -4.80
N TYR A 293 -0.99 -7.40 -5.18
CA TYR A 293 -0.56 -6.11 -4.66
C TYR A 293 -1.33 -5.82 -3.37
N TYR A 294 -0.73 -5.09 -2.44
CA TYR A 294 -1.34 -4.79 -1.15
C TYR A 294 -1.13 -3.33 -0.78
N ILE A 295 -2.23 -2.62 -0.54
CA ILE A 295 -2.22 -1.20 -0.16
C ILE A 295 -2.98 -1.04 1.15
N SER A 296 -2.25 -0.72 2.21
CA SER A 296 -2.80 -0.25 3.46
C SER A 296 -3.22 1.21 3.33
N THR A 297 -4.40 1.52 3.85
CA THR A 297 -4.89 2.89 4.03
C THR A 297 -4.99 3.19 5.52
N PHE A 298 -5.38 4.40 5.90
CA PHE A 298 -5.46 4.78 7.30
C PHE A 298 -6.42 3.90 8.11
N ASN A 299 -7.50 3.44 7.47
CA ASN A 299 -8.56 2.69 8.12
C ASN A 299 -8.61 1.21 7.70
N PHE A 300 -8.26 0.87 6.46
CA PHE A 300 -8.49 -0.45 5.88
C PHE A 300 -7.32 -0.93 5.03
N ASP A 301 -7.25 -2.23 4.85
CA ASP A 301 -6.30 -2.87 3.96
C ASP A 301 -6.97 -3.29 2.64
N HIS A 302 -6.21 -3.29 1.55
CA HIS A 302 -6.71 -3.61 0.22
C HIS A 302 -5.73 -4.53 -0.51
N ALA A 303 -6.14 -5.76 -0.77
CA ALA A 303 -5.39 -6.68 -1.64
C ALA A 303 -5.97 -6.65 -3.05
N LEU A 304 -5.13 -6.42 -4.06
CA LEU A 304 -5.47 -6.48 -5.47
C LEU A 304 -4.94 -7.79 -6.04
N LEU A 305 -5.85 -8.66 -6.47
CA LEU A 305 -5.53 -10.02 -6.89
C LEU A 305 -5.61 -10.16 -8.40
N PHE A 306 -4.65 -10.88 -8.96
CA PHE A 306 -4.67 -11.25 -10.36
C PHE A 306 -5.58 -12.48 -10.56
N LEU A 307 -6.83 -12.24 -10.95
CA LEU A 307 -7.81 -13.32 -11.14
C LEU A 307 -7.88 -13.73 -12.62
N PHE A 308 -6.88 -14.48 -13.10
CA PHE A 308 -7.04 -15.23 -14.34
C PHE A 308 -7.77 -16.53 -14.04
N LYS A 309 -9.12 -16.51 -14.09
CA LYS A 309 -10.01 -17.67 -13.85
C LYS A 309 -9.79 -18.40 -12.52
N GLN A 310 -10.40 -17.90 -11.44
CA GLN A 310 -11.08 -18.70 -10.39
C GLN A 310 -11.45 -17.79 -9.22
N GLU A 311 -12.66 -17.23 -9.23
CA GLU A 311 -13.26 -16.67 -7.99
C GLU A 311 -13.24 -17.74 -6.87
N THR A 312 -13.41 -19.01 -7.24
CA THR A 312 -13.44 -20.17 -6.32
C THR A 312 -12.14 -20.36 -5.53
N THR A 313 -10.96 -20.13 -6.10
CA THR A 313 -9.67 -20.36 -5.41
C THR A 313 -9.43 -19.32 -4.32
N PHE A 314 -9.88 -18.08 -4.53
CA PHE A 314 -9.78 -17.06 -3.48
C PHE A 314 -10.66 -17.41 -2.26
N PHE A 315 -11.89 -17.88 -2.49
CA PHE A 315 -12.76 -18.36 -1.41
C PHE A 315 -12.19 -19.58 -0.68
N ILE A 316 -11.41 -20.43 -1.38
CA ILE A 316 -10.73 -21.58 -0.80
C ILE A 316 -9.50 -21.15 0.02
N ALA A 317 -8.79 -20.10 -0.41
CA ALA A 317 -7.57 -19.62 0.23
C ALA A 317 -7.84 -18.83 1.52
N LEU A 318 -8.99 -18.15 1.64
CA LEU A 318 -9.27 -17.38 2.85
C LEU A 318 -9.41 -18.27 4.10
N PRO A 319 -8.98 -17.80 5.29
CA PRO A 319 -9.17 -18.53 6.53
C PRO A 319 -10.64 -18.94 6.71
N PRO A 320 -10.94 -20.15 7.24
CA PRO A 320 -12.30 -20.70 7.30
C PRO A 320 -13.29 -19.91 8.17
N LYS A 321 -12.84 -18.87 8.89
CA LYS A 321 -13.66 -17.96 9.70
C LYS A 321 -13.85 -16.57 9.07
N THR A 322 -13.38 -16.35 7.84
CA THR A 322 -13.47 -15.04 7.19
C THR A 322 -14.92 -14.79 6.78
N ASN A 323 -15.58 -13.85 7.47
CA ASN A 323 -16.92 -13.43 7.09
C ASN A 323 -16.84 -12.58 5.83
N ILE A 324 -17.49 -13.05 4.77
CA ILE A 324 -17.57 -12.34 3.50
C ILE A 324 -18.87 -11.57 3.51
N VAL A 325 -18.77 -10.24 3.50
CA VAL A 325 -19.95 -9.39 3.48
C VAL A 325 -20.41 -9.27 2.02
N SER A 326 -21.28 -10.19 1.60
CA SER A 326 -22.01 -10.04 0.34
C SER A 326 -23.19 -9.09 0.58
N HIS A 327 -23.29 -8.03 -0.23
CA HIS A 327 -24.50 -7.21 -0.30
C HIS A 327 -25.60 -7.92 -1.11
N ASP A 328 -25.97 -9.14 -0.71
CA ASP A 328 -27.23 -9.77 -1.12
C ASP A 328 -28.19 -9.69 0.07
N GLY A 329 -28.72 -8.49 0.27
CA GLY A 329 -29.78 -8.17 1.21
C GLY A 329 -30.85 -7.37 0.49
N GLY A 330 -31.71 -8.09 -0.23
CA GLY A 330 -32.84 -7.59 -1.01
C GLY A 330 -33.43 -8.67 -1.89
#